data_AF-A0A6I3UZW2-F1
#
_entry.id   AF-A0A6I3UZW2-F1
#
_cell.length_a   1.000
_cell.length_b   1.000
_cell.length_c   1.000
_cell.angle_alpha   90.00
_cell.angle_beta   90.00
_cell.angle_gamma   90.00
#
_symmetry.space_group_name_H-M   'P 1'
#
loop_
_entity.id
_entity.type
_entity.pdbx_description
1 polymer ?
#
loop_
_entity_poly.entity_id
_entity_poly.type
_entity_poly.pdbx_seq_one_letter_code
_entity_poly.pdbx_strand_id
1 'polypeptide(L)'
;THTFVHNSKPGIHSTLTYTVKGDDVVKQTVHNVLDPEKLNNTAEGIKEIVDDTYKGYEGVKGVKQKVEIQDGKVIQNIEVDMTVASLDELKKAMPNEYSGIGN
;
A
#
# COMPACT_ATOMS: atom_id res chain seq x y z
N THR A 1 4.29 16.25 7.87
CA THR A 1 3.69 14.96 7.48
C THR A 1 2.23 15.19 7.16
N HIS A 2 1.73 14.63 6.06
CA HIS A 2 0.34 14.72 5.64
C HIS A 2 -0.27 13.32 5.61
N THR A 3 -1.47 13.15 6.17
CA THR A 3 -2.15 11.84 6.25
C THR A 3 -3.52 11.94 5.58
N PHE A 4 -3.81 10.97 4.72
CA PHE A 4 -5.05 10.80 4.01
C PHE A 4 -5.66 9.45 4.39
N VAL A 5 -6.94 9.44 4.74
CA VAL A 5 -7.67 8.23 5.13
C VAL A 5 -8.75 7.97 4.09
N HIS A 6 -8.79 6.75 3.55
CA HIS A 6 -9.74 6.33 2.54
C HIS A 6 -10.51 5.08 2.99
N ASN A 7 -11.82 5.25 3.20
CA ASN A 7 -12.72 4.23 3.78
C ASN A 7 -13.97 3.99 2.92
N SER A 8 -13.87 4.15 1.60
CA SER A 8 -15.04 4.10 0.72
C SER A 8 -15.66 2.70 0.59
N LYS A 9 -14.89 1.64 0.85
CA LYS A 9 -15.34 0.25 0.76
C LYS A 9 -15.47 -0.37 2.15
N PRO A 10 -16.66 -0.87 2.54
CA PRO A 10 -16.83 -1.61 3.79
C PRO A 10 -15.82 -2.76 3.91
N GLY A 11 -15.19 -2.88 5.07
CA GLY A 11 -14.19 -3.91 5.34
C GLY A 11 -12.77 -3.56 4.91
N ILE A 12 -12.52 -2.40 4.29
CA ILE A 12 -11.18 -1.90 4.00
C ILE A 12 -11.01 -0.51 4.60
N HIS A 13 -10.04 -0.38 5.49
CA HIS A 13 -9.60 0.91 6.02
C HIS A 13 -8.18 1.18 5.52
N SER A 14 -8.02 2.20 4.68
CA SER A 14 -6.71 2.56 4.10
C SER A 14 -6.25 3.90 4.64
N THR A 15 -5.02 3.95 5.15
CA THR A 15 -4.36 5.17 5.56
C THR A 15 -3.09 5.36 4.75
N LEU A 16 -3.01 6.48 4.03
CA LEU A 16 -1.86 6.89 3.25
C LEU A 16 -1.20 8.08 3.95
N THR A 17 0.10 7.99 4.24
CA THR A 17 0.84 9.05 4.92
C THR A 17 2.07 9.45 4.12
N TYR A 18 2.24 10.75 3.91
CA TYR A 18 3.37 11.37 3.24
C TYR A 18 4.23 12.14 4.24
N THR A 19 5.52 11.84 4.28
CA THR A 19 6.53 12.63 4.98
C THR A 19 7.20 13.56 4.00
N VAL A 20 7.25 14.85 4.32
CA VAL A 20 7.80 15.90 3.46
C VAL A 20 8.99 16.57 4.13
N LYS A 21 9.95 17.05 3.33
CA LYS A 21 11.10 17.85 3.75
C LYS A 21 11.23 19.03 2.80
N GLY A 22 10.81 20.22 3.24
CA GLY A 22 10.59 21.34 2.31
C GLY A 22 9.42 21.01 1.40
N ASP A 23 9.63 21.16 0.09
CA ASP A 23 8.62 20.85 -0.93
C ASP A 23 8.68 19.39 -1.41
N ASP A 24 9.71 18.64 -1.00
CA ASP A 24 9.93 17.27 -1.46
C ASP A 24 9.23 16.24 -0.56
N VAL A 25 8.53 15.29 -1.18
CA VAL A 25 8.06 14.07 -0.49
C VAL A 25 9.23 13.12 -0.35
N VAL A 26 9.62 12.79 0.88
CA VAL A 26 10.76 11.90 1.16
C VAL A 26 10.35 10.48 1.53
N LYS A 27 9.11 10.28 1.99
CA LYS A 27 8.60 8.95 2.34
C LYS A 27 7.09 8.87 2.16
N GLN A 28 6.61 7.75 1.64
CA GLN A 28 5.21 7.37 1.62
C GLN A 28 5.02 6.09 2.43
N THR A 29 3.96 6.02 3.23
CA THR A 29 3.54 4.80 3.91
C THR A 29 2.06 4.53 3.66
N VAL A 30 1.72 3.29 3.33
CA VAL A 30 0.35 2.79 3.23
C VAL A 30 0.12 1.83 4.37
N HIS A 31 -0.97 2.01 5.10
CA HIS A 31 -1.43 1.11 6.14
C HIS A 31 -2.87 0.72 5.85
N ASN A 32 -3.10 -0.54 5.46
CA ASN A 32 -4.42 -1.07 5.19
C ASN A 32 -4.81 -2.10 6.26
N VAL A 33 -6.03 -1.99 6.76
CA VAL A 33 -6.67 -2.97 7.63
C VAL A 33 -7.87 -3.54 6.88
N LEU A 34 -7.82 -4.85 6.63
CA LEU A 34 -8.85 -5.59 5.90
C LEU A 34 -9.57 -6.54 6.87
N ASP A 35 -10.89 -6.42 6.92
CA ASP A 35 -11.78 -7.17 7.79
C ASP A 35 -12.40 -8.35 7.02
N PRO A 36 -12.01 -9.60 7.29
CA PRO A 36 -12.44 -10.75 6.50
C PRO A 36 -13.95 -11.00 6.53
N GLU A 37 -14.60 -10.76 7.68
CA GLU A 37 -16.05 -10.95 7.82
C GLU A 37 -16.80 -9.99 6.90
N LYS A 38 -16.39 -8.73 6.84
CA LYS A 38 -17.02 -7.71 5.98
C LYS A 38 -16.71 -7.90 4.50
N LEU A 39 -15.65 -8.64 4.19
CA LEU A 39 -15.22 -8.97 2.84
C LEU A 39 -15.72 -10.35 2.38
N ASN A 40 -16.48 -11.05 3.22
CA ASN A 40 -16.98 -12.41 2.98
C ASN A 40 -15.87 -13.37 2.52
N ASN A 41 -14.72 -13.33 3.19
CA ASN A 41 -13.55 -14.15 2.86
C ASN A 41 -12.79 -14.57 4.14
N THR A 42 -11.79 -15.44 4.02
CA THR A 42 -10.90 -15.80 5.13
C THR A 42 -9.72 -14.83 5.22
N ALA A 43 -9.09 -14.74 6.39
CA ALA A 43 -7.89 -13.91 6.58
C ALA A 43 -6.75 -14.39 5.67
N GLU A 44 -6.57 -15.71 5.55
CA GLU A 44 -5.57 -16.32 4.68
C GLU A 44 -5.85 -16.04 3.20
N GLY A 45 -7.11 -16.16 2.76
CA GLY A 45 -7.50 -15.89 1.38
C GLY A 45 -7.31 -14.41 1.02
N ILE A 46 -7.63 -13.49 1.93
CA ILE A 46 -7.36 -12.07 1.73
C ILE A 46 -5.86 -11.80 1.69
N LYS A 47 -5.08 -12.41 2.59
CA LYS A 47 -3.63 -12.27 2.59
C LYS A 47 -3.03 -12.69 1.24
N GLU A 48 -3.43 -13.84 0.71
CA GLU A 48 -2.98 -14.32 -0.60
C GLU A 48 -3.33 -13.35 -1.74
N ILE A 49 -4.55 -12.82 -1.75
CA ILE A 49 -4.97 -11.81 -2.74
C ILE A 49 -4.11 -10.54 -2.63
N VAL A 50 -3.85 -10.06 -1.41
CA VAL A 50 -3.02 -8.86 -1.18
C VAL A 50 -1.58 -9.13 -1.62
N ASP A 51 -1.00 -10.27 -1.26
CA ASP A 51 0.35 -10.63 -1.68
C ASP A 51 0.47 -10.71 -3.20
N ASP A 52 -0.49 -11.36 -3.89
CA ASP A 52 -0.50 -11.47 -5.35
C ASP A 52 -0.69 -10.12 -6.03
N THR A 53 -1.63 -9.30 -5.54
CA THR A 53 -1.89 -7.95 -6.07
C THR A 53 -0.66 -7.07 -6.01
N TYR A 54 0.12 -7.15 -4.93
CA TYR A 54 1.24 -6.27 -4.66
C TYR A 54 2.61 -6.90 -4.94
N LYS A 55 2.64 -8.11 -5.51
CA LYS A 55 3.86 -8.83 -5.86
C LYS A 55 4.80 -8.05 -6.76
N GLY A 56 4.27 -7.12 -7.56
CA GLY A 56 5.07 -6.22 -8.40
C GLY A 56 6.07 -5.36 -7.61
N TYR A 57 5.84 -5.10 -6.33
CA TYR A 57 6.77 -4.37 -5.46
C TYR A 57 7.92 -5.22 -4.93
N GLU A 58 7.90 -6.55 -5.09
CA GLU A 58 9.00 -7.42 -4.68
C GLU A 58 10.28 -7.06 -5.45
N GLY A 59 11.34 -6.75 -4.70
CA GLY A 59 12.65 -6.39 -5.26
C GLY A 59 12.75 -4.96 -5.81
N VAL A 60 11.69 -4.16 -5.76
CA VAL A 60 11.76 -2.74 -6.13
C VAL A 60 12.57 -1.99 -5.09
N LYS A 61 13.63 -1.30 -5.54
CA LYS A 61 14.54 -0.58 -4.66
C LYS A 61 13.79 0.55 -3.94
N GLY A 62 14.00 0.65 -2.62
CA GLY A 62 13.34 1.67 -1.80
C GLY A 62 11.89 1.33 -1.43
N VAL A 63 11.37 0.16 -1.81
CA VAL A 63 10.04 -0.32 -1.38
C VAL A 63 10.18 -1.45 -0.37
N LYS A 64 9.37 -1.40 0.69
CA LYS A 64 9.19 -2.48 1.65
C LYS A 64 7.72 -2.78 1.79
N GLN A 65 7.37 -4.05 1.72
CA GLN A 65 6.01 -4.52 1.94
C GLN A 65 6.00 -5.56 3.06
N LYS A 66 4.97 -5.50 3.90
CA LYS A 66 4.68 -6.50 4.90
C LYS A 66 3.18 -6.74 4.94
N VAL A 67 2.77 -8.01 4.86
CA VAL A 67 1.39 -8.42 5.03
C VAL A 67 1.34 -9.46 6.15
N GLU A 68 0.51 -9.22 7.16
CA GLU A 68 0.38 -10.08 8.32
C GLU A 68 -1.07 -10.21 8.76
N ILE A 69 -1.39 -11.30 9.46
CA ILE A 69 -2.69 -11.48 10.09
C ILE A 69 -2.53 -11.09 11.57
N GLN A 70 -3.31 -10.13 12.02
CA GLN A 70 -3.33 -9.66 13.41
C GLN A 70 -4.79 -9.53 13.86
N ASP A 71 -5.12 -10.10 15.02
CA ASP A 71 -6.46 -10.03 15.62
C ASP A 71 -7.58 -10.48 14.66
N GLY A 72 -7.30 -11.50 13.83
CA GLY A 72 -8.23 -12.04 12.83
C GLY A 72 -8.41 -11.16 11.59
N LYS A 73 -7.66 -10.05 11.46
CA LYS A 73 -7.68 -9.13 10.31
C LYS A 73 -6.39 -9.22 9.52
N VAL A 74 -6.43 -8.83 8.25
CA VAL A 74 -5.22 -8.70 7.44
C VAL A 74 -4.72 -7.27 7.51
N ILE A 75 -3.47 -7.10 7.91
CA ILE A 75 -2.77 -5.84 7.98
C ILE A 75 -1.74 -5.80 6.88
N GLN A 76 -1.84 -4.83 5.99
CA GLN A 76 -0.85 -4.55 4.97
C GLN A 76 -0.15 -3.23 5.27
N ASN A 77 1.18 -3.27 5.26
CA ASN A 77 2.02 -2.09 5.34
C ASN A 77 2.92 -2.02 4.11
N ILE A 78 2.93 -0.87 3.45
CA ILE A 78 3.90 -0.55 2.39
C ILE A 78 4.64 0.70 2.81
N GLU A 79 5.97 0.69 2.72
CA GLU A 79 6.82 1.87 2.88
C GLU A 79 7.60 2.08 1.59
N VAL A 80 7.54 3.30 1.07
CA VAL A 80 8.29 3.75 -0.10
C VAL A 80 9.20 4.89 0.33
N ASP A 81 10.51 4.68 0.25
CA ASP A 81 11.53 5.70 0.41
C ASP A 81 11.69 6.45 -0.92
N MET A 82 11.10 7.65 -1.01
CA MET A 82 11.09 8.47 -2.22
C MET A 82 12.46 9.08 -2.54
N THR A 83 13.43 8.96 -1.63
CA THR A 83 14.82 9.40 -1.88
C THR A 83 15.65 8.32 -2.57
N VAL A 84 15.17 7.07 -2.58
CA VAL A 84 15.86 5.90 -3.14
C VAL A 84 15.09 5.28 -4.30
N ALA A 85 13.75 5.24 -4.21
CA ALA A 85 12.90 4.62 -5.21
C ALA A 85 12.85 5.41 -6.52
N SER A 86 12.81 4.71 -7.65
CA SER A 86 12.61 5.32 -8.97
C SER A 86 11.12 5.34 -9.32
N LEU A 87 10.61 6.50 -9.74
CA LEU A 87 9.20 6.63 -10.16
C LEU A 87 8.87 5.71 -11.35
N ASP A 88 9.81 5.52 -12.28
CA ASP A 88 9.60 4.64 -13.44
C ASP A 88 9.53 3.17 -13.02
N GLU A 89 10.34 2.76 -12.04
CA GLU A 89 10.29 1.40 -11.49
C GLU A 89 8.99 1.17 -10.71
N LEU A 90 8.55 2.15 -9.92
CA LEU A 90 7.26 2.11 -9.22
C LEU A 90 6.07 1.99 -10.18
N LYS A 91 6.06 2.79 -11.25
CA LYS A 91 5.03 2.72 -12.31
C LYS A 91 5.03 1.38 -13.03
N LYS A 92 6.22 0.82 -13.31
CA LYS A 92 6.34 -0.49 -13.96
C LYS A 92 5.87 -1.62 -13.03
N ALA A 93 6.16 -1.50 -11.74
CA ALA A 93 5.76 -2.46 -10.72
C ALA A 93 4.24 -2.50 -10.52
N MET A 94 3.61 -1.32 -10.41
CA MET A 94 2.18 -1.19 -10.10
C MET A 94 1.50 -0.15 -11.00
N PRO A 95 1.36 -0.40 -12.30
CA PRO A 95 0.87 0.59 -13.26
C PRO A 95 -0.53 1.12 -12.94
N ASN A 96 -1.39 0.30 -12.33
CA ASN A 96 -2.74 0.70 -11.94
C ASN A 96 -2.77 1.71 -10.78
N GLU A 97 -1.80 1.68 -9.86
CA GLU A 97 -1.74 2.65 -8.74
C GLU A 97 -1.31 4.05 -9.20
N TYR A 98 -0.61 4.14 -10.33
CA TYR A 98 -0.18 5.39 -10.93
C TYR A 98 -1.01 5.79 -12.16
N SER A 99 -2.09 5.06 -12.43
CA SER A 99 -3.03 5.38 -13.52
C SER A 99 -3.86 6.62 -13.11
N GLY A 100 -3.56 7.78 -13.71
CA GLY A 100 -4.21 9.05 -13.37
C GLY A 100 -3.29 10.24 -13.15
N ILE A 101 -1.96 10.04 -13.14
CA ILE A 101 -1.02 11.15 -13.31
C ILE A 101 -1.23 11.65 -14.74
N GLY A 102 -1.84 12.82 -14.90
CA GLY A 102 -2.22 13.39 -16.19
C GLY A 102 -1.07 13.32 -17.20
N ASN A 103 -1.41 12.93 -18.43
CA ASN A 103 -0.54 13.10 -19.60
C ASN A 103 -0.13 14.56 -19.77
#